data_AF-A0AAD3N3M9-F1
#
_entry.id   AF-A0AAD3N3M9-F1
#
_cell.length_a   1.000
_cell.length_b   1.000
_cell.length_c   1.000
_cell.angle_alpha   90.00
_cell.angle_beta   90.00
_cell.angle_gamma   90.00
#
_symmetry.space_group_name_H-M   'P 1'
#
loop_
_entity.id
_entity.type
_entity.pdbx_description
1 polymer ?
#
loop_
_entity_poly.entity_id
_entity_poly.type
_entity_poly.pdbx_seq_one_letter_code
_entity_poly.pdbx_strand_id
1 'polypeptide(L)'
;MSGSKILSFKEPDYRLTFIDSLSFLLTRLNAMPKALDFTDQTKGYFPHKFSSENHLNYVGPYPPPLERMMACEWEEFDSWYGKGVTFGKLHADSEERVETLQSEHGICTIVVREHK
;
A
#
# COMPACT_ATOMS: atom_id res chain seq x y z
N MET A 1 -19.24 -25.25 -2.05
CA MET A 1 -18.28 -25.13 -3.16
C MET A 1 -16.94 -24.78 -2.55
N SER A 2 -15.97 -25.70 -2.58
CA SER A 2 -14.62 -25.43 -2.07
C SER A 2 -13.82 -24.83 -3.22
N GLY A 3 -13.56 -23.52 -3.18
CA GLY A 3 -12.71 -22.84 -4.15
C GLY A 3 -11.25 -23.20 -3.88
N SER A 4 -10.55 -23.70 -4.89
CA SER A 4 -9.12 -24.00 -4.81
C SER A 4 -8.33 -22.68 -4.67
N LYS A 5 -7.68 -22.46 -3.53
CA LYS A 5 -6.81 -21.28 -3.34
C LYS A 5 -5.51 -21.47 -4.11
N ILE A 6 -5.20 -20.58 -5.05
CA ILE A 6 -3.92 -20.58 -5.77
C ILE A 6 -2.87 -19.92 -4.86
N LEU A 7 -1.91 -20.70 -4.36
CA LEU A 7 -0.82 -20.20 -3.50
C LEU A 7 0.32 -19.58 -4.31
N SER A 8 0.65 -20.18 -5.44
CA SER A 8 1.62 -19.66 -6.39
C SER A 8 1.32 -20.17 -7.80
N PHE A 9 1.58 -19.32 -8.79
CA PHE A 9 1.45 -19.62 -10.21
C PHE A 9 2.70 -19.12 -10.93
N LYS A 10 3.26 -19.94 -11.82
CA LYS A 10 4.44 -19.60 -12.62
C LYS A 10 4.07 -19.62 -14.09
N GLU A 11 4.38 -18.54 -14.78
CA GLU A 11 4.22 -18.40 -16.23
C GLU A 11 5.62 -18.32 -16.87
N PRO A 12 6.15 -19.46 -17.36
CA PRO A 12 7.53 -19.56 -17.81
C PRO A 12 7.82 -18.73 -19.06
N ASP A 13 6.84 -18.54 -19.94
CA ASP A 13 7.03 -17.82 -21.22
C ASP A 13 7.39 -16.35 -20.98
N TYR A 14 6.86 -15.76 -19.90
CA TYR A 14 7.14 -14.38 -19.47
C TYR A 14 8.05 -14.31 -18.24
N ARG A 15 8.53 -15.45 -17.74
CA ARG A 15 9.30 -15.56 -16.48
C ARG A 15 8.60 -14.90 -15.29
N LEU A 16 7.27 -14.93 -15.26
CA LEU A 16 6.48 -14.33 -14.19
C LEU A 16 6.18 -15.36 -13.10
N THR A 17 6.29 -14.94 -11.85
CA THR A 17 5.91 -15.76 -10.68
C THR A 17 4.95 -14.95 -9.82
N PHE A 18 3.73 -15.45 -9.70
CA PHE A 18 2.70 -14.91 -8.83
C PHE A 18 2.69 -15.71 -7.53
N ILE A 19 2.68 -15.01 -6.40
CA ILE A 19 2.70 -15.59 -5.06
C ILE A 19 1.63 -14.86 -4.25
N ASP A 20 0.72 -15.62 -3.62
CA ASP A 20 -0.24 -15.04 -2.68
C ASP A 20 0.45 -14.80 -1.33
N SER A 21 0.97 -13.60 -1.13
CA SER A 21 1.63 -13.23 0.13
C SER A 21 0.73 -13.47 1.35
N LEU A 22 -0.59 -13.27 1.26
CA LEU A 22 -1.48 -13.43 2.42
C LEU A 22 -1.54 -14.87 2.93
N SER A 23 -1.23 -15.85 2.07
CA SER A 23 -1.11 -17.26 2.49
C SER A 23 0.18 -17.57 3.24
N PHE A 24 1.22 -16.74 3.09
CA PHE A 24 2.54 -16.95 3.69
C PHE A 24 2.82 -16.03 4.87
N LEU A 25 2.05 -14.96 5.03
CA LEU A 25 2.21 -14.00 6.14
C LEU A 25 1.44 -14.45 7.38
N LEU A 26 2.13 -14.41 8.53
CA LEU A 26 1.56 -14.74 9.84
C LEU A 26 0.77 -13.57 10.47
N THR A 27 0.89 -12.36 9.90
CA THR A 27 0.34 -11.12 10.46
C THR A 27 -0.33 -10.25 9.39
N ARG A 28 -1.13 -9.27 9.83
CA ARG A 28 -1.72 -8.26 8.93
C ARG A 28 -0.63 -7.31 8.42
N LEU A 29 -0.82 -6.76 7.22
CA LEU A 29 0.14 -5.83 6.60
C LEU A 29 0.49 -4.60 7.46
N ASN A 30 -0.41 -4.13 8.32
CA ASN A 30 -0.11 -3.01 9.23
C ASN A 30 0.75 -3.43 10.44
N ALA A 31 0.68 -4.69 10.85
CA ALA A 31 1.46 -5.26 11.95
C ALA A 31 2.82 -5.79 11.50
N MET A 32 3.02 -5.97 10.18
CA MET A 32 4.27 -6.45 9.60
C MET A 32 5.50 -5.63 10.00
N PRO A 33 5.48 -4.27 9.96
CA PRO A 33 6.67 -3.52 10.34
C PRO A 33 7.08 -3.74 11.79
N LYS A 34 6.11 -3.77 12.70
CA LYS A 34 6.33 -4.10 14.11
C LYS A 34 6.84 -5.54 14.31
N ALA A 35 6.34 -6.49 13.51
CA ALA A 35 6.78 -7.88 13.58
C ALA A 35 8.21 -8.10 13.03
N LEU A 36 8.69 -7.19 12.18
CA LEU A 36 10.03 -7.21 11.57
C LEU A 36 11.00 -6.22 12.24
N ASP A 37 10.61 -5.63 13.39
CA ASP A 37 11.36 -4.59 14.12
C ASP A 37 11.72 -3.34 13.29
N PHE A 38 10.93 -3.01 12.26
CA PHE A 38 11.01 -1.73 11.58
C PHE A 38 10.41 -0.63 12.44
N THR A 39 11.24 0.32 12.86
CA THR A 39 10.88 1.43 13.76
C THR A 39 10.52 2.71 13.00
N ASP A 40 10.91 2.79 11.74
CA ASP A 40 10.82 3.95 10.85
C ASP A 40 9.60 3.92 9.93
N GLN A 41 8.98 2.75 9.73
CA GLN A 41 7.94 2.57 8.73
C GLN A 41 6.68 1.94 9.32
N THR A 42 5.58 2.67 9.26
CA THR A 42 4.24 2.15 9.56
C THR A 42 3.37 2.26 8.31
N LYS A 43 2.46 1.30 8.14
CA LYS A 43 1.48 1.37 7.06
C LYS A 43 0.54 2.55 7.34
N GLY A 44 0.51 3.54 6.43
CA GLY A 44 -0.38 4.69 6.53
C GLY A 44 -1.87 4.33 6.40
N TYR A 45 -2.74 5.26 6.80
CA TYR A 45 -4.20 5.09 6.77
C TYR A 45 -4.78 5.65 5.47
N PHE A 46 -5.13 4.78 4.52
CA PHE A 46 -5.67 5.19 3.22
C PHE A 46 -7.20 5.27 3.19
N PRO A 47 -7.78 6.33 2.61
CA PRO A 47 -9.22 6.54 2.53
C PRO A 47 -9.80 5.68 1.40
N HIS A 48 -9.92 4.37 1.63
CA HIS A 48 -10.34 3.43 0.59
C HIS A 48 -11.71 3.76 -0.05
N LYS A 49 -12.64 4.38 0.69
CA LYS A 49 -13.94 4.82 0.14
C LYS A 49 -13.86 6.11 -0.68
N PHE A 50 -12.75 6.84 -0.60
CA PHE A 50 -12.54 8.06 -1.37
C PHE A 50 -12.11 7.75 -2.81
N SER A 51 -11.42 6.61 -3.01
CA SER A 51 -11.09 6.09 -4.34
C SER A 51 -12.37 5.75 -5.12
N SER A 52 -12.80 6.70 -5.95
CA SER A 52 -13.90 6.54 -6.90
C SER A 52 -13.47 7.14 -8.24
N GLU A 53 -14.11 6.74 -9.33
CA GLU A 53 -13.84 7.27 -10.67
C GLU A 53 -13.90 8.81 -10.69
N ASN A 54 -14.84 9.40 -9.94
CA ASN A 54 -15.01 10.84 -9.80
C ASN A 54 -13.86 11.54 -9.06
N HIS A 55 -13.12 10.82 -8.20
CA HIS A 55 -12.03 11.37 -7.38
C HIS A 55 -10.64 10.94 -7.88
N LEU A 56 -10.55 10.27 -9.03
CA LEU A 56 -9.28 9.77 -9.56
C LEU A 56 -8.31 10.92 -9.86
N ASN A 57 -8.83 12.05 -10.34
CA ASN A 57 -8.08 13.27 -10.61
C ASN A 57 -8.19 14.29 -9.46
N TYR A 58 -8.53 13.86 -8.25
CA TYR A 58 -8.68 14.77 -7.11
C TYR A 58 -7.33 15.38 -6.72
N VAL A 59 -7.24 16.70 -6.84
CA VAL A 59 -6.12 17.50 -6.36
C VAL A 59 -6.63 18.39 -5.23
N GLY A 60 -6.32 18.03 -4.00
CA GLY A 60 -6.81 18.73 -2.82
C GLY A 60 -6.29 18.14 -1.51
N PRO A 61 -6.75 18.67 -0.36
CA PRO A 61 -6.37 18.16 0.95
C PRO A 61 -6.83 16.71 1.13
N TYR A 62 -6.17 15.98 2.03
CA TYR A 62 -6.53 14.60 2.33
C TYR A 62 -7.99 14.51 2.80
N PRO A 63 -8.79 13.54 2.32
CA PRO A 63 -10.20 13.45 2.66
C PRO A 63 -10.41 13.24 4.16
N PRO A 64 -11.59 13.63 4.68
CA PRO A 64 -11.89 13.51 6.11
C PRO A 64 -11.87 12.05 6.58
N PRO A 65 -11.67 11.82 7.89
CA PRO A 65 -11.65 10.48 8.48
C PRO A 65 -12.94 9.73 8.16
N LEU A 66 -12.83 8.48 7.70
CA LEU A 66 -13.99 7.63 7.47
C LEU A 66 -14.43 6.99 8.78
N GLU A 67 -15.72 7.08 9.06
CA GLU A 67 -16.32 6.63 10.32
C GLU A 67 -16.32 5.10 10.42
N ARG A 68 -15.39 4.58 11.24
CA ARG A 68 -15.37 3.30 11.98
C ARG A 68 -13.91 2.88 12.23
N MET A 69 -13.29 3.47 13.24
CA MET A 69 -12.04 2.96 13.82
C MET A 69 -12.27 2.67 15.30
N MET A 70 -11.57 1.68 15.85
CA MET A 70 -11.57 1.45 17.29
C MET A 70 -10.90 2.63 17.99
N ALA A 71 -11.31 2.94 19.22
CA ALA A 71 -10.80 4.11 19.96
C ALA A 71 -9.26 4.14 20.06
N CYS A 72 -8.58 2.99 20.20
CA CYS A 72 -7.12 2.94 20.24
C CYS A 72 -6.45 3.22 18.89
N GLU A 73 -7.08 2.83 17.78
CA GLU A 73 -6.55 3.09 16.43
C GLU A 73 -6.78 4.55 16.03
N TRP A 74 -7.75 5.22 16.66
CA TRP A 74 -8.05 6.63 16.39
C TRP A 74 -6.93 7.56 16.83
N GLU A 75 -6.26 7.30 17.95
CA GLU A 75 -5.12 8.12 18.41
C GLU A 75 -3.92 8.02 17.46
N GLU A 76 -3.61 6.81 17.00
CA GLU A 76 -2.56 6.59 15.99
C GLU A 76 -2.93 7.25 14.66
N PHE A 77 -4.20 7.17 14.27
CA PHE A 77 -4.72 7.84 13.09
C PHE A 77 -4.64 9.35 13.18
N ASP A 78 -5.08 9.96 14.28
CA ASP A 78 -5.11 11.42 14.46
C ASP A 78 -3.69 11.99 14.46
N SER A 79 -2.76 11.31 15.15
CA SER A 79 -1.32 11.62 15.12
C SER A 79 -0.72 11.51 13.71
N TRP A 80 -1.15 10.53 12.92
CA TRP A 80 -0.70 10.37 11.53
C TRP A 80 -1.35 11.40 10.58
N TYR A 81 -2.65 11.67 10.73
CA TYR A 81 -3.43 12.58 9.90
C TYR A 81 -3.00 14.04 10.11
N GLY A 82 -2.77 14.44 11.36
CA GLY A 82 -2.31 15.78 11.73
C GLY A 82 -0.92 16.13 11.19
N LYS A 83 -0.09 15.12 10.84
CA LYS A 83 1.21 15.34 10.18
C LYS A 83 1.09 15.80 8.72
N GLY A 84 -0.12 15.79 8.15
CA GLY A 84 -0.44 16.53 6.93
C GLY A 84 0.40 16.14 5.73
N VAL A 85 0.40 14.86 5.36
CA VAL A 85 1.05 14.44 4.11
C VAL A 85 0.11 14.77 2.95
N THR A 86 0.49 15.74 2.12
CA THR A 86 -0.23 16.01 0.89
C THR A 86 -0.06 14.83 -0.06
N PHE A 87 -1.12 14.48 -0.80
CA PHE A 87 -1.07 13.36 -1.75
C PHE A 87 0.07 13.49 -2.77
N GLY A 88 0.36 14.72 -3.21
CA GLY A 88 1.49 15.00 -4.10
C GLY A 88 2.87 14.66 -3.50
N LYS A 89 3.05 14.83 -2.19
CA LYS A 89 4.30 14.47 -1.50
C LYS A 89 4.43 12.94 -1.38
N LEU A 90 3.34 12.25 -1.01
CA LEU A 90 3.31 10.78 -0.96
C LEU A 90 3.63 10.16 -2.34
N HIS A 91 3.10 10.75 -3.41
CA HIS A 91 3.37 10.28 -4.77
C HIS A 91 4.84 10.47 -5.16
N ALA A 92 5.43 11.63 -4.88
CA ALA A 92 6.85 11.89 -5.17
C ALA A 92 7.77 10.93 -4.40
N ASP A 93 7.53 10.75 -3.10
CA ASP A 93 8.30 9.82 -2.26
C ASP A 93 8.15 8.37 -2.76
N SER A 94 7.00 8.00 -3.35
CA SER A 94 6.80 6.66 -3.91
C SER A 94 7.58 6.40 -5.19
N GLU A 95 7.70 7.39 -6.07
CA GLU A 95 8.43 7.28 -7.34
C GLU A 95 9.94 7.19 -7.10
N GLU A 96 10.49 7.97 -6.17
CA GLU A 96 11.89 7.87 -5.72
C GLU A 96 12.20 6.47 -5.16
N ARG A 97 11.25 5.89 -4.42
CA ARG A 97 11.37 4.51 -3.90
C ARG A 97 11.32 3.46 -5.00
N VAL A 98 10.52 3.67 -6.05
CA VAL A 98 10.51 2.76 -7.21
C VAL A 98 11.86 2.80 -7.93
N GLU A 99 12.41 3.99 -8.13
CA GLU A 99 13.69 4.19 -8.82
C GLU A 99 14.84 3.52 -8.06
N THR A 100 14.93 3.72 -6.74
CA THR A 100 15.93 3.07 -5.88
C THR A 100 15.83 1.55 -5.86
N LEU A 101 14.60 0.99 -5.80
CA LEU A 101 14.40 -0.47 -5.87
C LEU A 101 14.88 -1.06 -7.22
N GLN A 102 14.71 -0.32 -8.31
CA GLN A 102 15.17 -0.72 -9.63
C GLN A 102 16.70 -0.60 -9.77
N SER A 103 17.29 0.51 -9.31
CA SER A 103 18.72 0.80 -9.48
C SER A 103 19.63 0.03 -8.53
N GLU A 104 19.27 -0.05 -7.25
CA GLU A 104 20.16 -0.59 -6.20
C GLU A 104 19.91 -2.08 -5.96
N HIS A 105 18.66 -2.50 -5.99
CA HIS A 105 18.26 -3.86 -5.65
C HIS A 105 17.95 -4.73 -6.86
N GLY A 106 17.99 -4.16 -8.07
CA GLY A 106 17.69 -4.87 -9.32
C GLY A 106 16.27 -5.44 -9.36
N ILE A 107 15.34 -4.89 -8.56
CA ILE A 107 13.97 -5.38 -8.47
C ILE A 107 13.20 -4.81 -9.66
N CYS A 108 12.64 -5.70 -10.47
CA CYS A 108 11.74 -5.32 -11.55
C CYS A 108 10.41 -4.83 -10.95
N THR A 109 10.31 -3.52 -10.74
CA THR A 109 9.09 -2.87 -10.28
C THR A 109 8.22 -2.47 -11.48
N ILE A 110 7.00 -3.01 -11.54
CA ILE A 110 6.00 -2.61 -12.53
C ILE A 110 5.08 -1.57 -11.88
N VAL A 111 5.20 -0.32 -12.31
CA VAL A 111 4.26 0.75 -11.92
C VAL A 111 3.08 0.68 -12.89
N VAL A 112 1.95 0.17 -12.43
CA VAL A 112 0.71 0.18 -13.21
C VAL A 112 0.16 1.61 -13.17
N ARG A 113 0.41 2.36 -14.24
CA ARG A 113 -0.21 3.66 -14.49
C ARG A 113 -1.41 3.43 -15.40
N GLU A 114 -2.60 3.84 -15.00
CA GLU A 114 -3.76 3.78 -15.89
C GLU A 114 -3.51 4.70 -17.10
N HIS A 115 -3.66 4.14 -18.29
CA HIS A 115 -3.61 4.88 -19.55
C HIS A 115 -4.86 5.77 -19.64
N LYS A 116 -4.65 7.04 -20.00
CA LYS A 116 -5.72 8.02 -20.29
C LYS A 116 -6.68 7.55 -21.37
#